data_AF-A0A7L2N3W5-F1
#
_entry.id   AF-A0A7L2N3W5-F1
#
_cell.length_a   1.000
_cell.length_b   1.000
_cell.length_c   1.000
_cell.angle_alpha   90.00
_cell.angle_beta   90.00
_cell.angle_gamma   90.00
#
_symmetry.space_group_name_H-M   'P 1'
#
loop_
_entity.id
_entity.type
_entity.pdbx_description
1 polymer ?
#
loop_
_entity_poly.entity_id
_entity_poly.type
_entity_poly.pdbx_seq_one_letter_code
_entity_poly.pdbx_strand_id
1 'polypeptide(L)'
;PAAMDWRKKGYVTPVKNQGQCGSCWAFSSVGALEGQLKRKTGKLLPLSPQNLVDCVSNNDGCGGGYMTNAFEYVRQNRGIDSEDSYPYIGQDESCMYSPTGKAAKCRGYREIPEGNEKALKRAVARIGPISVGIDASLPSFQFYSRGVYYDESCNAGNINHAVLAVGYGQQDGTAYWIVKNSWGRFWGMQG
;
A
#
# COMPACT_ATOMS: atom_id res chain seq x y z
N PRO A 1 2.41 22.04 2.30
CA PRO A 1 2.06 21.90 3.75
C PRO A 1 3.27 21.39 4.54
N ALA A 2 3.42 21.80 5.80
CA ALA A 2 4.49 21.29 6.67
C ALA A 2 4.22 19.83 7.07
N ALA A 3 2.95 19.48 7.30
CA ALA A 3 2.48 18.12 7.57
C ALA A 3 1.27 17.76 6.68
N MET A 4 1.05 16.46 6.47
CA MET A 4 -0.10 15.89 5.79
C MET A 4 -0.48 14.57 6.45
N ASP A 5 -1.78 14.34 6.65
CA ASP A 5 -2.31 13.07 7.15
C ASP A 5 -3.60 12.72 6.39
N TRP A 6 -3.52 11.75 5.48
CA TRP A 6 -4.67 11.32 4.67
C TRP A 6 -5.72 10.54 5.47
N ARG A 7 -5.36 10.02 6.66
CA ARG A 7 -6.31 9.34 7.56
C ARG A 7 -7.38 10.34 8.03
N LYS A 8 -6.94 11.53 8.43
CA LYS A 8 -7.83 12.64 8.88
C LYS A 8 -8.74 13.18 7.77
N LYS A 9 -8.47 12.83 6.51
CA LYS A 9 -9.27 13.24 5.35
C LYS A 9 -10.19 12.12 4.82
N GLY A 10 -10.16 10.93 5.42
CA GLY A 10 -10.96 9.79 4.99
C GLY A 10 -10.52 9.16 3.67
N TYR A 11 -9.21 9.18 3.38
CA TYR A 11 -8.61 8.57 2.17
C TYR A 11 -7.93 7.22 2.45
N VAL A 12 -7.99 6.75 3.70
CA VAL A 12 -7.27 5.56 4.15
C VAL A 12 -8.27 4.61 4.78
N THR A 13 -8.40 3.41 4.21
CA THR A 13 -9.20 2.31 4.77
C THR A 13 -8.59 1.78 6.07
N PRO A 14 -9.31 0.96 6.86
CA PRO A 14 -8.74 0.28 8.02
C PRO A 14 -7.46 -0.51 7.67
N VAL A 15 -6.59 -0.68 8.66
CA VAL A 15 -5.43 -1.58 8.55
C VAL A 15 -5.92 -3.01 8.34
N LYS A 16 -5.28 -3.71 7.41
CA LYS A 16 -5.53 -5.12 7.09
C LYS A 16 -4.37 -6.00 7.57
N ASN A 17 -4.53 -7.32 7.48
CA ASN A 17 -3.50 -8.27 7.86
C ASN A 17 -3.27 -9.28 6.74
N GLN A 18 -2.06 -9.33 6.18
CA GLN A 18 -1.67 -10.27 5.13
C GLN A 18 -1.35 -11.68 5.66
N GLY A 19 -1.16 -11.84 6.96
CA GLY A 19 -0.77 -13.12 7.55
C GLY A 19 0.58 -13.62 7.02
N GLN A 20 0.63 -14.91 6.66
CA GLN A 20 1.86 -15.59 6.23
C GLN A 20 2.10 -15.53 4.71
N CYS A 21 1.21 -14.87 3.96
CA CYS A 21 1.33 -14.72 2.52
C CYS A 21 2.17 -13.47 2.18
N GLY A 22 3.15 -13.59 1.28
CA GLY A 22 4.02 -12.52 0.78
C GLY A 22 3.32 -11.52 -0.15
N SER A 23 2.11 -11.09 0.21
CA SER A 23 1.22 -10.25 -0.59
C SER A 23 1.24 -8.77 -0.21
N CYS A 24 2.27 -8.30 0.51
CA CYS A 24 2.40 -6.88 0.89
C CYS A 24 2.30 -5.94 -0.32
N TRP A 25 2.81 -6.37 -1.48
CA TRP A 25 2.69 -5.67 -2.75
C TRP A 25 1.23 -5.43 -3.17
N ALA A 26 0.35 -6.41 -2.95
CA ALA A 26 -1.07 -6.32 -3.25
C ALA A 26 -1.75 -5.32 -2.31
N PHE A 27 -1.48 -5.40 -1.00
CA PHE A 27 -2.02 -4.47 -0.01
C PHE A 27 -1.56 -3.03 -0.24
N SER A 28 -0.28 -2.82 -0.55
CA SER A 28 0.26 -1.50 -0.89
C SER A 28 -0.42 -0.93 -2.14
N SER A 29 -0.62 -1.75 -3.17
CA SER A 29 -1.29 -1.35 -4.42
C SER A 29 -2.76 -0.98 -4.19
N VAL A 30 -3.49 -1.84 -3.49
CA VAL A 30 -4.89 -1.60 -3.11
C VAL A 30 -5.01 -0.30 -2.32
N GLY A 31 -4.16 -0.05 -1.33
CA GLY A 31 -4.20 1.17 -0.53
C GLY A 31 -4.02 2.46 -1.35
N ALA A 32 -3.15 2.44 -2.36
CA ALA A 32 -2.98 3.57 -3.26
C ALA A 32 -4.21 3.77 -4.18
N LEU A 33 -4.77 2.67 -4.70
CA LEU A 33 -5.98 2.70 -5.53
C LEU A 33 -7.21 3.20 -4.74
N GLU A 34 -7.38 2.76 -3.50
CA GLU A 34 -8.43 3.22 -2.59
C GLU A 34 -8.37 4.74 -2.36
N GLY A 35 -7.16 5.27 -2.14
CA GLY A 35 -6.93 6.71 -2.01
C GLY A 35 -7.33 7.48 -3.27
N GLN A 36 -7.01 6.96 -4.46
CA GLN A 36 -7.43 7.57 -5.73
C GLN A 36 -8.93 7.41 -6.01
N LEU A 37 -9.54 6.29 -5.61
CA LEU A 37 -10.98 6.06 -5.70
C LEU A 37 -11.73 7.11 -4.87
N LYS A 38 -11.31 7.31 -3.62
CA LYS A 38 -11.84 8.37 -2.76
C LYS A 38 -11.68 9.74 -3.38
N ARG A 39 -10.49 10.05 -3.91
CA ARG A 39 -10.22 11.33 -4.57
C ARG A 39 -11.17 11.61 -5.72
N LYS A 40 -11.43 10.60 -6.55
CA LYS A 40 -12.17 10.74 -7.80
C LYS A 40 -13.68 10.69 -7.61
N THR A 41 -14.15 9.87 -6.66
CA THR A 41 -15.58 9.56 -6.52
C THR A 41 -16.19 10.08 -5.23
N GLY A 42 -15.37 10.51 -4.27
CA GLY A 42 -15.81 10.85 -2.92
C GLY A 42 -16.12 9.63 -2.04
N LYS A 43 -16.07 8.40 -2.57
CA LYS A 43 -16.36 7.16 -1.83
C LYS A 43 -15.06 6.45 -1.44
N LEU A 44 -14.96 6.06 -0.17
CA LEU A 44 -13.89 5.19 0.32
C LEU A 44 -14.47 3.78 0.40
N LEU A 45 -13.94 2.87 -0.43
CA LEU A 45 -14.40 1.49 -0.50
C LEU A 45 -13.16 0.58 -0.46
N PRO A 46 -13.13 -0.44 0.41
CA PRO A 46 -12.05 -1.42 0.42
C PRO A 46 -11.98 -2.19 -0.91
N LEU A 47 -10.80 -2.26 -1.52
CA LEU A 47 -10.57 -3.04 -2.73
C LEU A 47 -9.92 -4.39 -2.39
N SER A 48 -10.06 -5.37 -3.29
CA SER A 48 -9.59 -6.73 -3.06
C SER A 48 -8.09 -6.88 -3.33
N PRO A 49 -7.26 -7.17 -2.30
CA PRO A 49 -5.89 -7.61 -2.52
C PRO A 49 -5.85 -9.03 -3.09
N GLN A 50 -6.85 -9.88 -2.79
CA GLN A 50 -6.92 -11.25 -3.31
C GLN A 50 -7.06 -11.30 -4.83
N ASN A 51 -7.88 -10.40 -5.39
CA ASN A 51 -7.98 -10.23 -6.84
C ASN A 51 -6.58 -9.96 -7.43
N LEU A 52 -5.73 -9.18 -6.77
CA LEU A 52 -4.37 -8.96 -7.26
C LEU A 52 -3.52 -10.23 -7.11
N VAL A 53 -3.53 -10.86 -5.93
CA VAL A 53 -2.77 -12.09 -5.66
C VAL A 53 -3.03 -13.15 -6.73
N ASP A 54 -4.30 -13.43 -7.02
CA ASP A 54 -4.68 -14.54 -7.90
C ASP A 54 -4.57 -14.19 -9.40
N CYS A 55 -4.68 -12.92 -9.78
CA CYS A 55 -4.85 -12.53 -11.19
C CYS A 55 -3.66 -11.80 -11.82
N VAL A 56 -2.70 -11.31 -11.03
CA VAL A 56 -1.51 -10.63 -11.59
C VAL A 56 -0.47 -11.68 -11.95
N SER A 57 -0.56 -12.22 -13.18
CA SER A 57 0.35 -13.28 -13.67
C SER A 57 1.83 -12.89 -13.76
N ASN A 58 2.14 -11.58 -13.74
CA ASN A 58 3.51 -11.06 -13.73
C ASN A 58 4.05 -10.83 -12.31
N ASN A 59 3.32 -11.27 -11.29
CA ASN A 59 3.77 -11.43 -9.91
C ASN A 59 3.61 -12.91 -9.54
N ASP A 60 4.11 -13.29 -8.37
CA ASP A 60 4.12 -14.66 -7.88
C ASP A 60 3.17 -14.85 -6.70
N GLY A 61 2.00 -14.19 -6.73
CA GLY A 61 0.99 -14.31 -5.67
C GLY A 61 1.55 -14.07 -4.25
N CYS A 62 1.49 -15.10 -3.40
CA CYS A 62 2.08 -15.14 -2.07
C CYS A 62 3.61 -15.29 -2.02
N GLY A 63 4.26 -15.66 -3.12
CA GLY A 63 5.72 -15.65 -3.29
C GLY A 63 6.32 -14.25 -3.48
N GLY A 64 5.51 -13.26 -3.84
CA GLY A 64 5.91 -11.86 -3.91
C GLY A 64 5.53 -11.18 -5.22
N GLY A 65 5.85 -9.89 -5.31
CA GLY A 65 5.47 -9.10 -6.47
C GLY A 65 5.75 -7.62 -6.32
N TYR A 66 5.45 -6.88 -7.38
CA TYR A 66 5.64 -5.42 -7.45
C TYR A 66 4.32 -4.70 -7.65
N MET A 67 4.21 -3.49 -7.07
CA MET A 67 3.00 -2.67 -7.13
C MET A 67 2.71 -2.16 -8.55
N THR A 68 3.75 -1.91 -9.35
CA THR A 68 3.63 -1.47 -10.74
C THR A 68 2.93 -2.51 -11.61
N ASN A 69 3.29 -3.79 -11.46
CA ASN A 69 2.62 -4.91 -12.13
C ASN A 69 1.12 -4.97 -11.75
N ALA A 70 0.80 -4.75 -10.48
CA ALA A 70 -0.58 -4.69 -10.03
C ALA A 70 -1.36 -3.53 -10.67
N PHE A 71 -0.80 -2.32 -10.69
CA PHE A 71 -1.45 -1.17 -11.33
C PHE A 71 -1.66 -1.37 -12.83
N GLU A 72 -0.69 -2.00 -13.49
CA GLU A 72 -0.75 -2.34 -14.90
C GLU A 72 -1.83 -3.40 -15.18
N TYR A 73 -1.92 -4.45 -14.36
CA TYR A 73 -3.01 -5.42 -14.41
C TYR A 73 -4.37 -4.72 -14.29
N VAL A 74 -4.59 -3.88 -13.27
CA VAL A 74 -5.89 -3.19 -13.08
C VAL A 74 -6.24 -2.29 -14.28
N ARG A 75 -5.23 -1.70 -14.93
CA ARG A 75 -5.40 -0.94 -16.17
C ARG A 75 -5.86 -1.83 -17.32
N GLN A 76 -5.16 -2.95 -17.56
CA GLN A 76 -5.45 -3.88 -18.65
C GLN A 76 -6.76 -4.64 -18.45
N ASN A 77 -7.02 -5.12 -17.23
CA ASN A 77 -8.26 -5.77 -16.79
C ASN A 77 -9.46 -4.81 -16.77
N ARG A 78 -9.21 -3.49 -16.88
CA ARG A 78 -10.22 -2.42 -16.83
C ARG A 78 -11.03 -2.41 -15.54
N GLY A 79 -10.46 -2.92 -14.45
CA GLY A 79 -11.18 -3.15 -13.20
C GLY A 79 -10.34 -3.82 -12.13
N ILE A 80 -10.76 -3.61 -10.89
CA ILE A 80 -10.41 -4.40 -9.71
C ILE A 80 -11.67 -4.53 -8.85
N ASP A 81 -11.85 -5.69 -8.24
CA ASP A 81 -13.00 -6.00 -7.40
C ASP A 81 -12.92 -5.34 -6.02
N SER A 82 -14.08 -5.18 -5.38
CA SER A 82 -14.14 -4.82 -3.96
C SER A 82 -13.69 -5.98 -3.07
N GLU A 83 -13.26 -5.66 -1.85
CA GLU A 83 -13.02 -6.68 -0.82
C GLU A 83 -14.27 -7.56 -0.60
N ASP A 84 -15.46 -6.97 -0.55
CA ASP A 84 -16.70 -7.70 -0.28
C ASP A 84 -17.04 -8.72 -1.38
N SER A 85 -16.71 -8.41 -2.63
CA SER A 85 -16.95 -9.30 -3.77
C SER A 85 -15.87 -10.35 -3.97
N TYR A 86 -14.65 -10.09 -3.49
CA TYR A 86 -13.51 -11.00 -3.61
C TYR A 86 -12.64 -10.91 -2.33
N PRO A 87 -13.06 -11.59 -1.25
CA PRO A 87 -12.40 -11.47 0.05
C PRO A 87 -10.98 -12.03 0.07
N TYR A 88 -10.14 -11.47 0.92
CA TYR A 88 -8.80 -11.97 1.18
C TYR A 88 -8.79 -13.27 1.99
N ILE A 89 -8.08 -14.28 1.47
CA ILE A 89 -7.94 -15.60 2.10
C ILE A 89 -6.50 -15.96 2.45
N GLY A 90 -5.51 -15.20 1.95
CA GLY A 90 -4.12 -15.35 2.38
C GLY A 90 -3.41 -16.58 1.83
N GLN A 91 -3.84 -17.06 0.68
CA GLN A 91 -3.21 -18.12 -0.10
C GLN A 91 -3.44 -17.86 -1.60
N ASP A 92 -2.66 -18.53 -2.45
CA ASP A 92 -2.83 -18.45 -3.90
C ASP A 92 -4.01 -19.30 -4.36
N GLU A 93 -4.87 -18.73 -5.20
CA GLU A 93 -5.96 -19.43 -5.86
C GLU A 93 -5.98 -19.14 -7.37
N SER A 94 -6.88 -19.82 -8.08
CA SER A 94 -7.18 -19.43 -9.47
C SER A 94 -7.87 -18.05 -9.49
N CYS A 95 -7.52 -17.22 -10.47
CA CYS A 95 -8.14 -15.90 -10.66
C CYS A 95 -9.67 -15.99 -10.83
N MET A 96 -10.42 -15.35 -9.94
CA MET A 96 -11.90 -15.30 -9.94
C MET A 96 -12.45 -13.87 -10.16
N TYR A 97 -11.71 -12.98 -10.83
CA TYR A 97 -12.18 -11.62 -11.10
C TYR A 97 -13.54 -11.64 -11.79
N SER A 98 -14.49 -10.84 -11.26
CA SER A 98 -15.83 -10.72 -11.84
C SER A 98 -16.16 -9.28 -12.23
N PRO A 99 -16.59 -9.01 -13.48
CA PRO A 99 -17.03 -7.67 -13.87
C PRO A 99 -18.14 -7.06 -13.00
N THR A 100 -18.93 -7.91 -12.30
CA THR A 100 -19.98 -7.52 -11.36
C THR A 100 -19.44 -7.04 -10.01
N GLY A 101 -18.28 -7.55 -9.58
CA GLY A 101 -17.59 -7.14 -8.35
C GLY A 101 -16.75 -5.87 -8.50
N LYS A 102 -16.56 -5.40 -9.74
CA LYS A 102 -15.68 -4.28 -10.07
C LYS A 102 -16.03 -3.02 -9.28
N ALA A 103 -15.07 -2.54 -8.50
CA ALA A 103 -15.19 -1.40 -7.61
C ALA A 103 -14.36 -0.18 -8.04
N ALA A 104 -13.23 -0.40 -8.71
CA ALA A 104 -12.37 0.69 -9.18
C ALA A 104 -11.74 0.39 -10.54
N LYS A 105 -11.16 1.43 -11.15
CA LYS A 105 -10.39 1.33 -12.41
C LYS A 105 -9.09 2.12 -12.29
N CYS A 106 -8.03 1.61 -12.89
CA CYS A 106 -6.76 2.29 -13.05
C CYS A 106 -6.59 2.71 -14.51
N ARG A 107 -5.99 3.89 -14.77
CA ARG A 107 -5.62 4.33 -16.13
C ARG A 107 -4.13 4.17 -16.42
N GLY A 108 -3.34 3.77 -15.43
CA GLY A 108 -1.89 3.68 -15.47
C GLY A 108 -1.28 4.22 -14.17
N TYR A 109 0.04 4.14 -14.08
CA TYR A 109 0.81 4.57 -12.91
C TYR A 109 1.89 5.58 -13.30
N ARG A 110 2.53 6.16 -12.28
CA ARG A 110 3.71 7.02 -12.40
C ARG A 110 4.66 6.64 -11.28
N GLU A 111 5.95 6.73 -11.58
CA GLU A 111 7.01 6.44 -10.62
C GLU A 111 7.66 7.75 -10.16
N ILE A 112 8.01 7.78 -8.89
CA ILE A 112 8.75 8.89 -8.29
C ILE A 112 10.23 8.62 -8.54
N PRO A 113 11.04 9.64 -8.88
CA PRO A 113 12.48 9.46 -9.04
C PRO A 113 13.09 8.77 -7.81
N GLU A 114 13.89 7.75 -8.07
CA GLU A 114 14.52 6.92 -7.04
C GLU A 114 15.28 7.77 -6.02
N GLY A 115 15.15 7.42 -4.73
CA GLY A 115 15.81 8.13 -3.62
C GLY A 115 15.34 9.58 -3.37
N ASN A 116 14.35 10.10 -4.10
CA ASN A 116 13.97 11.50 -4.02
C ASN A 116 12.81 11.77 -3.05
N GLU A 117 13.12 11.86 -1.75
CA GLU A 117 12.13 12.15 -0.71
C GLU A 117 11.39 13.48 -0.89
N LYS A 118 12.03 14.49 -1.50
CA LYS A 118 11.37 15.78 -1.83
C LYS A 118 10.30 15.59 -2.92
N ALA A 119 10.54 14.72 -3.89
CA ALA A 119 9.55 14.35 -4.90
C ALA A 119 8.43 13.51 -4.28
N LEU A 120 8.76 12.54 -3.42
CA LEU A 120 7.77 11.77 -2.66
C LEU A 120 6.88 12.67 -1.81
N LYS A 121 7.46 13.66 -1.11
CA LYS A 121 6.69 14.60 -0.27
C LYS A 121 5.69 15.39 -1.09
N ARG A 122 6.11 15.86 -2.28
CA ARG A 122 5.24 16.54 -3.23
C ARG A 122 4.13 15.62 -3.75
N ALA A 123 4.46 14.36 -4.06
CA ALA A 123 3.49 13.37 -4.49
C ALA A 123 2.45 13.08 -3.40
N VAL A 124 2.87 12.77 -2.17
CA VAL A 124 1.96 12.55 -1.04
C VAL A 124 1.08 13.77 -0.78
N ALA A 125 1.63 14.98 -0.89
CA ALA A 125 0.88 16.22 -0.66
C ALA A 125 -0.19 16.51 -1.73
N ARG A 126 0.08 16.19 -3.01
CA ARG A 126 -0.73 16.62 -4.16
C ARG A 126 -1.56 15.50 -4.78
N ILE A 127 -1.12 14.25 -4.60
CA ILE A 127 -1.68 13.08 -5.28
C ILE A 127 -2.60 12.28 -4.35
N GLY A 128 -2.10 11.94 -3.15
CA GLY A 128 -2.80 11.04 -2.24
C GLY A 128 -1.81 10.11 -1.52
N PRO A 129 -2.30 9.02 -0.90
CA PRO A 129 -1.46 7.91 -0.47
C PRO A 129 -0.61 7.33 -1.62
N ILE A 130 0.63 6.96 -1.33
CA ILE A 130 1.61 6.47 -2.33
C ILE A 130 2.20 5.13 -1.87
N SER A 131 2.21 4.14 -2.74
CA SER A 131 2.90 2.87 -2.50
C SER A 131 4.42 3.08 -2.47
N VAL A 132 5.09 2.52 -1.46
CA VAL A 132 6.55 2.60 -1.30
C VAL A 132 7.10 1.24 -0.86
N GLY A 133 8.35 0.97 -1.23
CA GLY A 133 9.12 -0.17 -0.72
C GLY A 133 10.06 0.25 0.39
N ILE A 134 10.26 -0.60 1.40
CA ILE A 134 11.21 -0.42 2.50
C ILE A 134 11.97 -1.71 2.76
N ASP A 135 13.07 -1.60 3.51
CA ASP A 135 13.70 -2.74 4.18
C ASP A 135 13.03 -2.95 5.54
N ALA A 136 12.35 -4.08 5.71
CA ALA A 136 11.67 -4.49 6.93
C ALA A 136 12.33 -5.73 7.57
N SER A 137 13.56 -6.08 7.19
CA SER A 137 14.25 -7.29 7.65
C SER A 137 14.76 -7.21 9.10
N LEU A 138 14.82 -6.00 9.67
CA LEU A 138 15.43 -5.77 10.98
C LEU A 138 14.47 -6.13 12.13
N PRO A 139 14.96 -6.77 13.21
CA PRO A 139 14.19 -6.98 14.43
C PRO A 139 13.65 -5.67 15.03
N SER A 140 14.40 -4.57 14.89
CA SER A 140 13.97 -3.24 15.34
C SER A 140 12.69 -2.76 14.64
N PHE A 141 12.50 -3.12 13.36
CA PHE A 141 11.26 -2.86 12.62
C PHE A 141 10.17 -3.87 13.01
N GLN A 142 10.50 -5.16 13.09
CA GLN A 142 9.56 -6.21 13.46
C GLN A 142 8.85 -5.91 14.79
N PHE A 143 9.57 -5.39 15.79
CA PHE A 143 9.04 -5.05 17.10
C PHE A 143 8.80 -3.55 17.32
N TYR A 144 8.80 -2.75 16.25
CA TYR A 144 8.45 -1.33 16.34
C TYR A 144 7.09 -1.15 17.03
N SER A 145 7.02 -0.21 17.97
CA SER A 145 5.81 0.05 18.77
C SER A 145 5.36 1.51 18.73
N ARG A 146 6.28 2.47 18.83
CA ARG A 146 5.97 3.90 18.86
C ARG A 146 7.17 4.77 18.52
N GLY A 147 6.93 6.04 18.21
CA GLY A 147 7.96 7.04 17.92
C GLY A 147 8.36 7.08 16.44
N VAL A 148 9.37 7.87 16.12
CA VAL A 148 9.92 7.90 14.75
C VAL A 148 10.95 6.78 14.61
N TYR A 149 10.70 5.83 13.71
CA TYR A 149 11.62 4.73 13.44
C TYR A 149 12.83 5.23 12.65
N TYR A 150 14.02 4.85 13.12
CA TYR A 150 15.30 5.06 12.43
C TYR A 150 16.27 3.96 12.90
N ASP A 151 16.96 3.33 11.97
CA ASP A 151 17.98 2.33 12.24
C ASP A 151 19.08 2.45 11.18
N GLU A 152 20.32 2.62 11.62
CA GLU A 152 21.49 2.77 10.72
C GLU A 152 21.78 1.50 9.92
N SER A 153 21.27 0.34 10.39
CA SER A 153 21.41 -0.94 9.71
C SER A 153 20.39 -1.13 8.58
N CYS A 154 19.44 -0.20 8.42
CA CYS A 154 18.41 -0.27 7.38
C CYS A 154 19.05 -0.08 6.01
N ASN A 155 18.93 -1.08 5.13
CA ASN A 155 19.67 -1.10 3.88
C ASN A 155 18.78 -0.68 2.70
N ALA A 156 19.07 0.50 2.13
CA ALA A 156 18.36 1.01 0.95
C ALA A 156 18.46 0.09 -0.29
N GLY A 157 19.47 -0.79 -0.35
CA GLY A 157 19.63 -1.80 -1.40
C GLY A 157 18.86 -3.11 -1.14
N ASN A 158 18.21 -3.28 0.02
CA ASN A 158 17.49 -4.50 0.41
C ASN A 158 15.99 -4.24 0.61
N ILE A 159 15.33 -3.71 -0.42
CA ILE A 159 13.89 -3.48 -0.38
C ILE A 159 13.16 -4.82 -0.44
N ASN A 160 12.45 -5.17 0.64
CA ASN A 160 11.81 -6.48 0.80
C ASN A 160 10.35 -6.41 1.29
N HIS A 161 9.83 -5.20 1.58
CA HIS A 161 8.46 -5.03 2.04
C HIS A 161 7.78 -3.82 1.42
N ALA A 162 6.54 -3.99 0.99
CA ALA A 162 5.74 -2.94 0.38
C ALA A 162 4.71 -2.39 1.38
N VAL A 163 4.71 -1.07 1.54
CA VAL A 163 3.85 -0.33 2.48
C VAL A 163 3.23 0.89 1.80
N LEU A 164 2.37 1.62 2.51
CA LEU A 164 1.68 2.79 1.97
C LEU A 164 2.04 4.05 2.74
N ALA A 165 2.69 5.02 2.09
CA ALA A 165 2.89 6.36 2.65
C ALA A 165 1.58 7.15 2.61
N VAL A 166 0.97 7.35 3.77
CA VAL A 166 -0.33 8.05 3.94
C VAL A 166 -0.18 9.47 4.50
N GLY A 167 1.04 9.94 4.70
CA GLY A 167 1.29 11.26 5.23
C GLY A 167 2.74 11.51 5.59
N TYR A 168 3.00 12.67 6.17
CA TYR A 168 4.31 13.07 6.69
C TYR A 168 4.13 14.17 7.72
N GLY A 169 5.12 14.35 8.58
CA GLY A 169 5.11 15.38 9.61
C GLY A 169 6.48 15.59 10.22
N GLN A 170 6.47 16.23 11.40
CA GLN A 170 7.63 16.43 12.24
C GLN A 170 7.20 16.24 13.69
N GLN A 171 8.05 15.58 14.49
CA GLN A 171 7.88 15.39 15.92
C GLN A 171 9.22 15.69 16.59
N ASP A 172 9.23 16.64 17.52
CA ASP A 172 10.41 17.01 18.32
C ASP A 172 11.65 17.33 17.46
N GLY A 173 11.44 18.00 16.31
CA GLY A 173 12.48 18.32 15.33
C GLY A 173 12.76 17.22 14.30
N THR A 174 12.35 15.98 14.55
CA THR A 174 12.56 14.84 13.65
C THR A 174 11.44 14.73 12.62
N ALA A 175 11.78 14.84 11.34
CA ALA A 175 10.83 14.62 10.24
C ALA A 175 10.50 13.13 10.08
N TYR A 176 9.27 12.80 9.71
CA TYR A 176 8.83 11.41 9.53
C TYR A 176 7.81 11.24 8.41
N TRP A 177 7.73 10.01 7.92
CA TRP A 177 6.64 9.51 7.08
C TRP A 177 5.58 8.83 7.94
N ILE A 178 4.31 9.02 7.60
CA ILE A 178 3.23 8.20 8.17
C ILE A 178 3.03 7.03 7.21
N VAL A 179 3.35 5.84 7.68
CA VAL A 179 3.32 4.61 6.88
C VAL A 179 2.23 3.71 7.42
N LYS A 180 1.35 3.23 6.54
CA LYS A 180 0.36 2.18 6.83
C LYS A 180 0.96 0.83 6.47
N ASN A 181 0.94 -0.11 7.41
CA ASN A 181 1.44 -1.47 7.23
C ASN A 181 0.28 -2.46 6.95
N SER A 182 0.62 -3.72 6.68
CA SER A 182 -0.29 -4.83 6.38
C SER A 182 -0.15 -6.00 7.35
N TRP A 183 0.36 -5.76 8.56
CA TRP A 183 0.54 -6.79 9.61
C TRP A 183 -0.52 -6.70 10.72
N GLY A 184 -1.66 -6.08 10.42
CA GLY A 184 -2.76 -5.91 11.36
C GLY A 184 -2.53 -4.79 12.39
N ARG A 185 -3.61 -4.42 13.08
CA ARG A 185 -3.65 -3.28 14.01
C ARG A 185 -2.82 -3.44 15.28
N PHE A 186 -2.31 -4.64 15.56
CA PHE A 186 -1.56 -4.93 16.78
C PHE A 186 -0.06 -4.70 16.64
N TRP A 187 0.41 -4.53 15.40
CA TRP A 187 1.79 -4.15 15.12
C TRP A 187 1.92 -2.62 15.11
N GLY A 188 3.05 -2.08 15.59
CA GLY A 188 3.33 -0.64 15.54
C GLY A 188 2.29 0.24 16.24
N MET A 189 2.06 1.42 15.67
CA MET A 189 1.11 2.42 16.19
C MET A 189 -0.28 2.24 15.58
N GLN A 190 -0.98 1.17 15.96
CA GLN A 190 -2.27 0.76 15.38
C GLN A 190 -2.20 0.33 13.91
N GLY A 191 -1.06 -0.22 13.48
CA GLY A 191 -0.77 -0.70 12.12
C GLY A 191 -0.37 0.38 11.12
#